data_AF-A0A9X3MTR6-F1
#
_entry.id   AF-A0A9X3MTR6-F1
#
_cell.length_a   1.000
_cell.length_b   1.000
_cell.length_c   1.000
_cell.angle_alpha   90.00
_cell.angle_beta   90.00
_cell.angle_gamma   90.00
#
_symmetry.space_group_name_H-M   'P 1'
#
loop_
_entity.id
_entity.type
_entity.pdbx_description
1 polymer ?
#
loop_
_entity_poly.entity_id
_entity_poly.type
_entity_poly.pdbx_seq_one_letter_code
_entity_poly.pdbx_strand_id
1 'polypeptide(L)'
;MAARLLVLIVVAAHLMGCGGGRKTDESRPRPAVTLVGVGSGELIDVGGRDIYMECVGSGSPTVLLEAGFGGSSRNWNSVLPLLGRTTRSCAYDRAGLGESDAMPGVHDAGDEIKDLERLLERARIEPPFVLVGHSYGGLLARLFAFTHLDQTGAVVLVDAEGRDAWRRGLAAWPRSLEPKLRRSIAERTVLNGVDMKASAALAASIRSLDDKPLVVITPARERLLFKGLPATVYRRWDRLWRVTQNELTTLSPDHAHVLALGSDHFIQDDQPIVVLQAIRAVVRAVRDHAPLPPCERVFTGPDVRCLA
;
A
#
# COMPACT_ATOMS: atom_id res chain seq x y z
N MET A 1 7.50 44.84 17.51
CA MET A 1 8.54 43.78 17.51
C MET A 1 7.86 42.42 17.62
N ALA A 2 7.36 41.89 16.50
CA ALA A 2 6.70 40.58 16.43
C ALA A 2 7.55 39.69 15.53
N ALA A 3 8.42 38.88 16.14
CA ALA A 3 9.35 38.03 15.44
C ALA A 3 8.60 36.83 14.84
N ARG A 4 8.49 36.84 13.50
CA ARG A 4 8.59 35.71 12.56
C ARG A 4 8.60 34.32 13.22
N LEU A 5 7.42 33.76 13.46
CA LEU A 5 7.26 32.30 13.57
C LEU A 5 6.70 31.81 12.23
N LEU A 6 7.60 31.63 11.27
CA LEU A 6 7.30 30.88 10.05
C LEU A 6 7.12 29.42 10.51
N VAL A 7 5.89 29.05 10.86
CA VAL A 7 5.56 27.65 11.16
C VAL A 7 5.65 26.92 9.83
N LEU A 8 6.83 26.35 9.59
CA LEU A 8 7.05 25.26 8.64
C LEU A 8 6.13 24.10 9.06
N ILE A 9 4.85 24.17 8.68
CA ILE A 9 4.02 22.97 8.55
C ILE A 9 4.52 22.28 7.28
N VAL A 10 5.70 21.68 7.41
CA VAL A 10 6.10 20.57 6.59
C VAL A 10 5.02 19.52 6.86
N VAL A 11 4.30 19.12 5.81
CA VAL A 11 3.74 17.77 5.76
C VAL A 11 4.96 16.88 5.99
N ALA A 12 5.18 16.49 7.25
CA ALA A 12 6.36 15.78 7.72
C ALA A 12 6.33 14.31 7.27
N ALA A 13 6.14 14.14 5.97
CA ALA A 13 6.59 13.00 5.18
C ALA A 13 7.69 13.41 4.18
N HIS A 14 8.15 14.68 4.13
CA HIS A 14 8.95 15.18 2.99
C HIS A 14 10.33 15.79 3.29
N LEU A 15 10.95 15.53 4.45
CA LEU A 15 12.38 15.83 4.66
C LEU A 15 13.09 14.77 5.52
N MET A 16 12.90 13.50 5.19
CA MET A 16 13.98 12.53 5.36
C MET A 16 14.17 11.87 4.00
N GLY A 17 15.22 12.29 3.28
CA GLY A 17 15.90 11.31 2.47
C GLY A 17 16.23 10.12 3.37
N CYS A 18 16.07 8.91 2.84
CA CYS A 18 16.55 7.69 3.47
C CYS A 18 18.09 7.77 3.57
N GLY A 19 18.56 8.55 4.53
CA GLY A 19 19.95 8.87 4.83
C GLY A 19 20.07 9.14 6.33
N GLY A 20 19.49 8.25 7.12
CA GLY A 20 19.54 8.27 8.57
C GLY A 20 19.83 6.86 9.06
N GLY A 21 21.09 6.46 8.98
CA GLY A 21 21.55 5.21 9.56
C GLY A 21 21.16 5.15 11.03
N ARG A 22 20.23 4.25 11.38
CA ARG A 22 20.18 3.72 12.74
C ARG A 22 21.55 3.11 12.98
N LYS A 23 22.32 3.67 13.91
CA LYS A 23 23.42 2.93 14.54
C LYS A 23 22.78 1.70 15.15
N THR A 24 22.94 0.56 14.49
CA THR A 24 22.61 -0.75 15.01
C THR A 24 23.52 -0.97 16.20
N ASP A 25 22.93 -1.13 17.38
CA ASP A 25 23.60 -1.79 18.50
C ASP A 25 23.91 -3.22 18.03
N GLU A 26 25.18 -3.44 17.70
CA GLU A 26 25.73 -4.63 17.04
C GLU A 26 25.93 -5.81 18.01
N SER A 27 25.36 -5.78 19.21
CA SER A 27 25.70 -6.72 20.28
C SER A 27 24.81 -7.97 20.38
N ARG A 28 23.96 -8.27 19.39
CA ARG A 28 23.26 -9.57 19.31
C ARG A 28 23.37 -10.20 17.93
N PRO A 29 23.99 -11.38 17.79
CA PRO A 29 23.97 -12.10 16.52
C PRO A 29 22.52 -12.48 16.19
N ARG A 30 21.96 -11.83 15.17
CA ARG A 30 20.74 -12.32 14.51
C ARG A 30 21.12 -13.58 13.75
N PRO A 31 20.34 -14.67 13.83
CA PRO A 31 20.59 -15.84 13.00
C PRO A 31 20.55 -15.41 11.53
N ALA A 32 21.69 -15.55 10.84
CA ALA A 32 21.77 -15.33 9.41
C ALA A 32 20.99 -16.45 8.71
N VAL A 33 19.74 -16.16 8.35
CA VAL A 33 19.03 -16.96 7.36
C VAL A 33 19.45 -16.41 6.00
N THR A 34 20.27 -17.16 5.27
CA THR A 34 20.56 -16.86 3.87
C THR A 34 19.27 -17.04 3.08
N LEU A 35 18.57 -15.93 2.80
CA LEU A 35 17.38 -15.92 1.96
C LEU A 35 17.83 -16.04 0.50
N VAL A 36 17.63 -17.22 -0.08
CA VAL A 36 17.83 -17.42 -1.52
C VAL A 36 16.79 -16.58 -2.27
N GLY A 37 17.23 -15.59 -3.05
CA GLY A 37 16.41 -14.89 -4.04
C GLY A 37 15.88 -13.51 -3.67
N VAL A 38 16.37 -12.85 -2.60
CA VAL A 38 16.04 -11.43 -2.33
C VAL A 38 17.15 -10.52 -2.85
N GLY A 39 16.82 -9.48 -3.61
CA GLY A 39 17.76 -8.51 -4.17
C GLY A 39 18.37 -8.90 -5.52
N SER A 40 17.70 -9.76 -6.28
CA SER A 40 18.09 -10.17 -7.64
C SER A 40 17.09 -9.72 -8.71
N GLY A 41 16.42 -8.58 -8.50
CA GLY A 41 15.48 -8.06 -9.47
C GLY A 41 16.17 -7.55 -10.74
N GLU A 42 15.34 -7.29 -11.75
CA GLU A 42 15.75 -6.85 -13.07
C GLU A 42 15.08 -5.53 -13.44
N LEU A 43 15.79 -4.74 -14.25
CA LEU A 43 15.26 -3.55 -14.89
C LEU A 43 14.58 -3.94 -16.19
N ILE A 44 13.32 -3.53 -16.36
CA ILE A 44 12.49 -3.86 -17.50
C ILE A 44 12.04 -2.58 -18.19
N ASP A 45 12.38 -2.44 -19.47
CA ASP A 45 11.97 -1.29 -20.29
C ASP A 45 10.45 -1.31 -20.57
N VAL A 46 9.74 -0.32 -20.02
CA VAL A 46 8.29 -0.11 -20.21
C VAL A 46 7.96 0.97 -21.25
N GLY A 47 8.87 1.22 -22.19
CA GLY A 47 8.68 2.17 -23.29
C GLY A 47 9.49 3.45 -23.11
N GLY A 48 10.82 3.29 -22.97
CA GLY A 48 11.78 4.37 -22.79
C GLY A 48 12.06 4.72 -21.31
N ARG A 49 11.69 3.84 -20.39
CA ARG A 49 11.99 3.93 -18.96
C ARG A 49 12.17 2.54 -18.40
N ASP A 50 13.19 2.34 -17.59
CA ASP A 50 13.43 1.08 -16.91
C ASP A 50 12.71 1.05 -15.56
N ILE A 51 11.92 -0.01 -15.34
CA ILE A 51 11.22 -0.28 -14.09
C ILE A 51 11.81 -1.54 -13.45
N TYR A 52 12.26 -1.41 -12.20
CA TYR A 52 12.78 -2.53 -11.42
C TYR A 52 11.65 -3.43 -10.96
N MET A 53 11.80 -4.74 -11.19
CA MET A 53 10.92 -5.78 -10.68
C MET A 53 11.73 -6.93 -10.11
N GLU A 54 11.29 -7.45 -8.97
CA GLU A 54 11.85 -8.62 -8.32
C GLU A 54 10.77 -9.66 -8.09
N CYS A 55 10.97 -10.86 -8.62
CA CYS A 55 10.05 -11.98 -8.49
C CYS A 55 10.70 -13.16 -7.77
N VAL A 56 9.92 -13.84 -6.94
CA VAL A 56 10.28 -15.12 -6.30
C VAL A 56 9.23 -16.18 -6.56
N GLY A 57 9.64 -17.45 -6.52
CA GLY A 57 8.76 -18.59 -6.71
C GLY A 57 8.23 -18.73 -8.14
N SER A 58 7.24 -19.59 -8.29
CA SER A 58 6.66 -19.96 -9.59
C SER A 58 5.19 -20.35 -9.46
N GLY A 59 4.49 -20.46 -10.59
CA GLY A 59 3.09 -20.86 -10.65
C GLY A 59 2.12 -19.69 -10.72
N SER A 60 0.83 -19.98 -10.54
CA SER A 60 -0.28 -19.05 -10.68
C SER A 60 -1.26 -19.21 -9.48
N PRO A 61 -2.00 -18.18 -9.07
CA PRO A 61 -1.95 -16.78 -9.55
C PRO A 61 -0.64 -16.07 -9.18
N THR A 62 -0.23 -15.09 -9.98
CA THR A 62 0.91 -14.24 -9.62
C THR A 62 0.47 -13.20 -8.59
N VAL A 63 1.18 -13.11 -7.47
CA VAL A 63 0.97 -12.08 -6.46
C VAL A 63 1.78 -10.84 -6.82
N LEU A 64 1.14 -9.67 -6.94
CA LEU A 64 1.78 -8.39 -7.20
C LEU A 64 1.74 -7.54 -5.94
N LEU A 65 2.91 -7.18 -5.43
CA LEU A 65 3.09 -6.43 -4.18
C LEU A 65 3.38 -4.95 -4.51
N GLU A 66 2.45 -4.08 -4.12
CA GLU A 66 2.48 -2.65 -4.40
C GLU A 66 2.71 -1.84 -3.12
N ALA A 67 3.80 -1.07 -3.11
CA ALA A 67 4.21 -0.29 -1.95
C ALA A 67 3.39 1.00 -1.76
N GLY A 68 3.38 1.50 -0.52
CA GLY A 68 2.80 2.80 -0.20
C GLY A 68 3.51 3.97 -0.89
N PHE A 69 2.94 5.17 -0.72
CA PHE A 69 3.47 6.38 -1.34
C PHE A 69 4.94 6.62 -0.95
N GLY A 70 5.83 6.82 -1.93
CA GLY A 70 7.27 6.96 -1.73
C GLY A 70 8.01 5.67 -1.32
N GLY A 71 7.31 4.54 -1.25
CA GLY A 71 7.89 3.22 -1.00
C GLY A 71 8.38 2.53 -2.26
N SER A 72 9.10 1.42 -2.08
CA SER A 72 9.61 0.59 -3.18
C SER A 72 9.40 -0.89 -2.87
N SER A 73 9.80 -1.77 -3.78
CA SER A 73 9.83 -3.23 -3.60
C SER A 73 10.41 -3.67 -2.25
N ARG A 74 11.38 -2.92 -1.72
CA ARG A 74 12.04 -3.17 -0.42
C ARG A 74 11.08 -3.10 0.78
N ASN A 75 9.94 -2.42 0.67
CA ASN A 75 8.89 -2.45 1.69
C ASN A 75 8.30 -3.85 1.90
N TRP A 76 8.54 -4.77 0.98
CA TRP A 76 8.03 -6.14 1.02
C TRP A 76 9.08 -7.17 1.41
N ASN A 77 10.28 -6.78 1.86
CA ASN A 77 11.36 -7.71 2.23
C ASN A 77 10.97 -8.69 3.35
N SER A 78 10.05 -8.29 4.23
CA SER A 78 9.52 -9.12 5.31
C SER A 78 8.47 -10.14 4.83
N VAL A 79 7.99 -10.03 3.59
CA VAL A 79 6.86 -10.80 3.02
C VAL A 79 7.26 -11.57 1.76
N LEU A 80 7.80 -10.89 0.75
CA LEU A 80 8.11 -11.42 -0.58
C LEU A 80 8.86 -12.78 -0.53
N PRO A 81 10.03 -12.91 0.13
CA PRO A 81 10.76 -14.19 0.17
C PRO A 81 9.97 -15.36 0.77
N LEU A 82 9.00 -15.09 1.65
CA LEU A 82 8.20 -16.13 2.30
C LEU A 82 7.05 -16.63 1.41
N LEU A 83 6.71 -15.90 0.34
CA LEU A 83 5.69 -16.27 -0.65
C LEU A 83 6.23 -17.17 -1.77
N GLY A 84 7.53 -17.08 -2.08
CA GLY A 84 8.15 -17.84 -3.17
C GLY A 84 8.02 -19.36 -3.03
N ARG A 85 7.68 -19.86 -1.84
CA ARG A 85 7.39 -21.28 -1.57
C ARG A 85 5.98 -21.72 -1.97
N THR A 86 5.10 -20.80 -2.33
CA THR A 86 3.66 -21.06 -2.49
C THR A 86 3.12 -20.64 -3.85
N THR A 87 3.57 -19.51 -4.37
CA THR A 87 3.15 -19.00 -5.68
C THR A 87 4.17 -17.98 -6.21
N ARG A 88 4.16 -17.73 -7.52
CA ARG A 88 4.96 -16.63 -8.09
C ARG A 88 4.51 -15.33 -7.46
N SER A 89 5.45 -14.57 -6.93
CA SER A 89 5.18 -13.31 -6.25
C SER A 89 6.21 -12.28 -6.69
N CYS A 90 5.77 -11.09 -7.05
CA CYS A 90 6.62 -10.03 -7.55
C CYS A 90 6.36 -8.73 -6.77
N ALA A 91 7.43 -8.01 -6.46
CA ALA A 91 7.38 -6.62 -6.03
C ALA A 91 8.12 -5.77 -7.06
N TYR A 92 7.74 -4.51 -7.21
CA TYR A 92 8.36 -3.63 -8.20
C TYR A 92 8.48 -2.21 -7.65
N ASP A 93 9.33 -1.41 -8.28
CA ASP A 93 9.56 -0.02 -7.92
C ASP A 93 8.81 0.87 -8.92
N ARG A 94 7.84 1.67 -8.46
CA ARG A 94 7.19 2.65 -9.34
C ARG A 94 8.20 3.67 -9.86
N ALA A 95 7.87 4.31 -10.98
CA ALA A 95 8.75 5.28 -11.61
C ALA A 95 9.23 6.36 -10.62
N GLY A 96 10.55 6.58 -10.56
CA GLY A 96 11.19 7.55 -9.67
C GLY A 96 11.40 7.07 -8.23
N LEU A 97 11.15 5.80 -7.94
CA LEU A 97 11.37 5.17 -6.64
C LEU A 97 12.38 4.02 -6.79
N GLY A 98 13.11 3.75 -5.70
CA GLY A 98 14.07 2.64 -5.64
C GLY A 98 15.08 2.68 -6.79
N GLU A 99 15.11 1.60 -7.57
CA GLU A 99 16.02 1.44 -8.71
C GLU A 99 15.38 1.83 -10.07
N SER A 100 14.12 2.26 -10.09
CA SER A 100 13.39 2.61 -11.33
C SER A 100 13.67 4.03 -11.82
N ASP A 101 13.65 4.19 -13.15
CA ASP A 101 13.71 5.49 -13.80
C ASP A 101 12.53 6.39 -13.42
N ALA A 102 12.76 7.71 -13.44
CA ALA A 102 11.72 8.70 -13.13
C ALA A 102 10.71 8.88 -14.29
N MET A 103 9.44 9.13 -13.95
CA MET A 103 8.45 9.60 -14.92
C MET A 103 8.60 11.12 -15.12
N PRO A 104 8.72 11.62 -16.36
CA PRO A 104 8.79 13.05 -16.63
C PRO A 104 7.47 13.76 -16.29
N GLY A 105 7.57 14.93 -15.66
CA GLY A 105 6.44 15.81 -15.41
C GLY A 105 5.50 15.31 -14.30
N VAL A 106 4.31 15.91 -14.26
CA VAL A 106 3.24 15.52 -13.34
C VAL A 106 2.46 14.37 -13.96
N HIS A 107 2.18 13.35 -13.17
CA HIS A 107 1.45 12.14 -13.58
C HIS A 107 0.46 11.72 -12.48
N ASP A 108 -0.48 10.84 -12.80
CA ASP A 108 -1.46 10.33 -11.83
C ASP A 108 -1.44 8.79 -11.73
N ALA A 109 -2.31 8.23 -10.88
CA ALA A 109 -2.44 6.80 -10.69
C ALA A 109 -2.75 6.03 -11.99
N GLY A 110 -3.45 6.66 -12.95
CA GLY A 110 -3.71 6.03 -14.24
C GLY A 110 -2.44 5.85 -15.05
N ASP A 111 -1.50 6.79 -14.97
CA ASP A 111 -0.18 6.64 -15.61
C ASP A 111 0.68 5.59 -14.92
N GLU A 112 0.63 5.51 -13.58
CA GLU A 112 1.32 4.44 -12.83
C GLU A 112 0.75 3.05 -13.16
N ILE A 113 -0.56 2.93 -13.37
CA ILE A 113 -1.19 1.68 -13.81
C ILE A 113 -0.77 1.29 -15.23
N LYS A 114 -0.66 2.25 -16.16
CA LYS A 114 -0.12 1.96 -17.51
C LYS A 114 1.31 1.45 -17.47
N ASP A 115 2.14 1.96 -16.56
CA ASP A 115 3.50 1.44 -16.36
C ASP A 115 3.46 0.01 -15.82
N LEU A 116 2.57 -0.29 -14.86
CA LEU A 116 2.39 -1.66 -14.37
C LEU A 116 1.90 -2.61 -15.48
N GLU A 117 0.93 -2.21 -16.29
CA GLU A 117 0.43 -3.00 -17.43
C GLU A 117 1.58 -3.36 -18.40
N ARG A 118 2.36 -2.37 -18.81
CA ARG A 118 3.52 -2.58 -19.69
C ARG A 118 4.59 -3.43 -19.02
N LEU A 119 4.83 -3.23 -17.72
CA LEU A 119 5.77 -4.03 -16.96
C LEU A 119 5.39 -5.51 -16.98
N LEU A 120 4.12 -5.83 -16.71
CA LEU A 120 3.60 -7.20 -16.74
C LEU A 120 3.70 -7.82 -18.14
N GLU A 121 3.34 -7.06 -19.19
CA GLU A 121 3.48 -7.47 -20.59
C GLU A 121 4.94 -7.81 -20.94
N ARG A 122 5.86 -6.89 -20.64
CA ARG A 122 7.29 -7.01 -20.96
C ARG A 122 7.97 -8.12 -20.16
N ALA A 123 7.58 -8.30 -18.90
CA ALA A 123 8.01 -9.38 -18.02
C ALA A 123 7.37 -10.74 -18.35
N ARG A 124 6.39 -10.78 -19.28
CA ARG A 124 5.60 -11.96 -19.64
C ARG A 124 4.96 -12.62 -18.42
N ILE A 125 4.36 -11.79 -17.57
CA ILE A 125 3.66 -12.21 -16.37
C ILE A 125 2.17 -12.25 -16.68
N GLU A 126 1.64 -13.46 -16.77
CA GLU A 126 0.25 -13.71 -17.19
C GLU A 126 -0.72 -13.72 -15.98
N PRO A 127 -1.98 -13.29 -16.18
CA PRO A 127 -3.04 -13.40 -15.19
C PRO A 127 -3.45 -14.87 -14.89
N PRO A 128 -4.23 -15.14 -13.83
CA PRO A 128 -4.83 -14.17 -12.90
C PRO A 128 -3.84 -13.58 -11.89
N PHE A 129 -4.09 -12.32 -11.50
CA PHE A 129 -3.30 -11.58 -10.52
C PHE A 129 -3.96 -11.51 -9.15
N VAL A 130 -3.16 -11.67 -8.10
CA VAL A 130 -3.53 -11.30 -6.73
C VAL A 130 -2.83 -9.98 -6.41
N LEU A 131 -3.59 -8.90 -6.24
CA LEU A 131 -3.05 -7.57 -6.02
C LEU A 131 -2.97 -7.27 -4.52
N VAL A 132 -1.79 -6.93 -4.03
CA VAL A 132 -1.55 -6.62 -2.61
C VAL A 132 -1.05 -5.20 -2.51
N GLY A 133 -1.88 -4.29 -2.02
CA GLY A 133 -1.55 -2.87 -1.98
C GLY A 133 -1.44 -2.33 -0.56
N HIS A 134 -0.29 -1.74 -0.21
CA HIS A 134 -0.10 -1.02 1.05
C HIS A 134 -0.41 0.46 0.90
N SER A 135 -1.20 1.06 1.79
CA SER A 135 -1.42 2.53 1.80
C SER A 135 -1.89 3.05 0.42
N TYR A 136 -1.21 4.02 -0.18
CA TYR A 136 -1.44 4.46 -1.57
C TYR A 136 -1.38 3.32 -2.58
N GLY A 137 -0.55 2.31 -2.34
CA GLY A 137 -0.52 1.10 -3.15
C GLY A 137 -1.85 0.34 -3.19
N GLY A 138 -2.65 0.44 -2.13
CA GLY A 138 -4.02 -0.08 -2.11
C GLY A 138 -5.00 0.74 -2.95
N LEU A 139 -4.68 2.00 -3.26
CA LEU A 139 -5.41 2.78 -4.28
C LEU A 139 -5.12 2.22 -5.67
N LEU A 140 -3.84 1.99 -6.00
CA LEU A 140 -3.41 1.44 -7.27
C LEU A 140 -3.94 0.02 -7.50
N ALA A 141 -3.80 -0.86 -6.50
CA ALA A 141 -4.33 -2.22 -6.55
C ALA A 141 -5.84 -2.26 -6.88
N ARG A 142 -6.63 -1.35 -6.29
CA ARG A 142 -8.06 -1.24 -6.61
C ARG A 142 -8.30 -0.71 -8.01
N LEU A 143 -7.52 0.27 -8.46
CA LEU A 143 -7.66 0.86 -9.79
C LEU A 143 -7.33 -0.16 -10.89
N PHE A 144 -6.25 -0.92 -10.73
CA PHE A 144 -5.93 -2.04 -11.61
C PHE A 144 -7.06 -3.08 -11.58
N ALA A 145 -7.47 -3.54 -10.39
CA ALA A 145 -8.53 -4.53 -10.25
C ALA A 145 -9.82 -4.15 -10.98
N PHE A 146 -10.26 -2.89 -10.81
CA PHE A 146 -11.48 -2.37 -11.40
C PHE A 146 -11.41 -2.26 -12.93
N THR A 147 -10.23 -1.93 -13.47
CA THR A 147 -10.03 -1.78 -14.92
C THR A 147 -9.75 -3.12 -15.61
N HIS A 148 -9.31 -4.13 -14.86
CA HIS A 148 -8.85 -5.43 -15.33
C HIS A 148 -9.50 -6.57 -14.51
N LEU A 149 -10.83 -6.54 -14.37
CA LEU A 149 -11.58 -7.50 -13.53
C LEU A 149 -11.43 -8.94 -13.99
N ASP A 150 -11.31 -9.18 -15.30
CA ASP A 150 -11.08 -10.48 -15.92
C ASP A 150 -9.68 -11.04 -15.63
N GLN A 151 -8.68 -10.17 -15.50
CA GLN A 151 -7.30 -10.53 -15.17
C GLN A 151 -7.04 -10.60 -13.66
N THR A 152 -7.95 -10.07 -12.84
CA THR A 152 -7.79 -10.02 -11.39
C THR A 152 -8.42 -11.24 -10.74
N GLY A 153 -7.63 -11.99 -9.97
CA GLY A 153 -8.11 -13.09 -9.15
C GLY A 153 -8.60 -12.63 -7.77
N ALA A 154 -7.84 -11.76 -7.09
CA ALA A 154 -8.19 -11.28 -5.75
C ALA A 154 -7.42 -10.01 -5.36
N VAL A 155 -7.84 -9.37 -4.26
CA VAL A 155 -7.21 -8.16 -3.73
C VAL A 155 -6.97 -8.25 -2.22
N VAL A 156 -5.79 -7.80 -1.77
CA VAL A 156 -5.44 -7.62 -0.36
C VAL A 156 -5.05 -6.16 -0.13
N LEU A 157 -5.73 -5.50 0.81
CA LEU A 157 -5.53 -4.09 1.13
C LEU A 157 -4.90 -3.97 2.52
N VAL A 158 -3.65 -3.50 2.57
CA VAL A 158 -2.87 -3.37 3.79
C VAL A 158 -2.81 -1.92 4.23
N ASP A 159 -3.60 -1.57 5.25
CA ASP A 159 -3.83 -0.19 5.69
C ASP A 159 -3.98 0.80 4.52
N ALA A 160 -4.83 0.43 3.55
CA ALA A 160 -4.89 1.05 2.24
C ALA A 160 -5.53 2.44 2.29
N GLU A 161 -5.20 3.30 1.34
CA GLU A 161 -5.92 4.55 1.17
C GLU A 161 -7.37 4.27 0.76
N GLY A 162 -8.31 4.61 1.64
CA GLY A 162 -9.74 4.41 1.42
C GLY A 162 -10.39 5.52 0.58
N ARG A 163 -11.68 5.36 0.28
CA ARG A 163 -12.42 6.27 -0.61
C ARG A 163 -12.37 7.71 -0.10
N ASP A 164 -11.83 8.59 -0.95
CA ASP A 164 -11.72 10.02 -0.68
C ASP A 164 -11.00 10.36 0.64
N ALA A 165 -10.16 9.47 1.15
CA ALA A 165 -9.53 9.62 2.47
C ALA A 165 -8.73 10.92 2.56
N TRP A 166 -7.94 11.24 1.51
CA TRP A 166 -7.21 12.51 1.42
C TRP A 166 -8.15 13.73 1.51
N ARG A 167 -9.17 13.78 0.65
CA ARG A 167 -10.13 14.91 0.59
C ARG A 167 -10.92 15.06 1.89
N ARG A 168 -11.42 13.96 2.45
CA ARG A 168 -12.16 13.94 3.73
C ARG A 168 -11.25 14.31 4.89
N GLY A 169 -9.99 13.93 4.81
CA GLY A 169 -8.99 14.20 5.81
C GLY A 169 -8.61 15.68 5.89
N LEU A 170 -8.63 16.41 4.77
CA LEU A 170 -8.52 17.88 4.78
C LEU A 170 -9.65 18.54 5.60
N ALA A 171 -10.83 17.93 5.68
CA ALA A 171 -11.91 18.42 6.54
C ALA A 171 -11.67 18.19 8.04
N ALA A 172 -10.77 17.26 8.40
CA ALA A 172 -10.36 17.03 9.79
C ALA A 172 -9.46 18.15 10.33
N TRP A 173 -8.87 18.96 9.44
CA TRP A 173 -7.99 20.08 9.80
C TRP A 173 -8.77 21.20 10.52
N PRO A 174 -8.26 21.72 11.66
CA PRO A 174 -8.93 22.77 12.42
C PRO A 174 -9.31 23.98 11.55
N ARG A 175 -10.53 24.49 11.71
CA ARG A 175 -10.97 25.75 11.06
C ARG A 175 -10.18 26.96 11.56
N SER A 176 -9.54 26.86 12.72
CA SER A 176 -8.67 27.88 13.31
C SER A 176 -7.30 27.99 12.64
N LEU A 177 -6.94 27.08 11.74
CA LEU A 177 -5.72 27.25 10.94
C LEU A 177 -5.88 28.42 9.99
N GLU A 178 -4.80 29.20 9.85
CA GLU A 178 -4.76 30.38 9.01
C GLU A 178 -5.28 30.02 7.60
N PRO A 179 -6.25 30.77 7.04
CA PRO A 179 -6.89 30.42 5.78
C PRO A 179 -5.91 30.19 4.62
N LYS A 180 -4.81 30.94 4.58
CA LYS A 180 -3.74 30.78 3.58
C LYS A 180 -3.03 29.44 3.71
N LEU A 181 -2.70 29.02 4.93
CA LEU A 181 -2.06 27.74 5.21
C LEU A 181 -3.00 26.58 4.89
N ARG A 182 -4.28 26.70 5.27
CA ARG A 182 -5.32 25.72 4.93
C ARG A 182 -5.50 25.59 3.41
N ARG A 183 -5.48 26.70 2.67
CA ARG A 183 -5.56 26.71 1.20
C ARG A 183 -4.32 26.07 0.57
N SER A 184 -3.13 26.44 1.03
CA SER A 184 -1.86 25.85 0.56
C SER A 184 -1.81 24.33 0.74
N ILE A 185 -2.28 23.81 1.88
CA ILE A 185 -2.37 22.36 2.12
C ILE A 185 -3.38 21.69 1.16
N ALA A 186 -4.51 22.34 0.87
CA ALA A 186 -5.52 21.82 -0.04
C ALA A 186 -5.11 21.89 -1.53
N GLU A 187 -4.23 22.83 -1.89
CA GLU A 187 -3.74 23.05 -3.26
C GLU A 187 -2.44 22.27 -3.56
N ARG A 188 -1.70 21.82 -2.54
CA ARG A 188 -0.56 20.89 -2.71
C ARG A 188 -1.06 19.47 -2.97
N THR A 189 -1.45 19.22 -4.22
CA THR A 189 -1.92 17.91 -4.67
C THR A 189 -0.83 17.10 -5.35
N VAL A 190 0.20 17.76 -5.89
CA VAL A 190 1.34 17.10 -6.52
C VAL A 190 2.42 16.81 -5.48
N LEU A 191 2.69 15.53 -5.23
CA LEU A 191 3.73 15.04 -4.33
C LEU A 191 4.69 14.17 -5.14
N ASN A 192 5.99 14.49 -5.15
CA ASN A 192 7.01 13.75 -5.91
C ASN A 192 6.63 13.48 -7.38
N GLY A 193 5.96 14.43 -8.04
CA GLY A 193 5.47 14.28 -9.42
C GLY A 193 4.09 13.62 -9.55
N VAL A 194 3.55 13.02 -8.50
CA VAL A 194 2.22 12.37 -8.52
C VAL A 194 1.13 13.36 -8.13
N ASP A 195 0.13 13.58 -8.99
CA ASP A 195 -1.09 14.31 -8.64
C ASP A 195 -2.03 13.42 -7.80
N MET A 196 -1.86 13.49 -6.49
CA MET A 196 -2.64 12.72 -5.51
C MET A 196 -4.14 13.02 -5.60
N LYS A 197 -4.54 14.22 -6.04
CA LYS A 197 -5.96 14.56 -6.16
C LYS A 197 -6.56 13.89 -7.39
N ALA A 198 -5.85 13.90 -8.51
CA ALA A 198 -6.26 13.16 -9.71
C ALA A 198 -6.31 11.65 -9.43
N SER A 199 -5.25 11.09 -8.82
CA SER A 199 -5.19 9.68 -8.39
C SER A 199 -6.38 9.29 -7.50
N ALA A 200 -6.65 10.08 -6.46
CA ALA A 200 -7.77 9.83 -5.56
C ALA A 200 -9.12 9.91 -6.28
N ALA A 201 -9.29 10.83 -7.23
CA ALA A 201 -10.53 10.97 -8.00
C ALA A 201 -10.80 9.73 -8.87
N LEU A 202 -9.77 9.15 -9.51
CA LEU A 202 -9.89 7.92 -10.28
C LEU A 202 -10.41 6.77 -9.40
N ALA A 203 -9.76 6.52 -8.27
CA ALA A 203 -10.13 5.43 -7.37
C ALA A 203 -11.41 5.70 -6.55
N ALA A 204 -11.83 6.96 -6.41
CA ALA A 204 -13.07 7.32 -5.73
C ALA A 204 -14.32 6.96 -6.53
N SER A 205 -14.20 6.63 -7.82
CA SER A 205 -15.30 6.15 -8.65
C SER A 205 -15.61 4.66 -8.45
N ILE A 206 -14.66 3.88 -7.92
CA ILE A 206 -14.76 2.44 -7.76
C ILE A 206 -15.81 2.10 -6.69
N ARG A 207 -16.82 1.31 -7.08
CA ARG A 207 -17.95 0.91 -6.22
C ARG A 207 -17.96 -0.57 -5.90
N SER A 208 -17.41 -1.40 -6.77
CA SER A 208 -17.38 -2.85 -6.63
C SER A 208 -16.16 -3.43 -7.35
N LEU A 209 -15.71 -4.58 -6.87
CA LEU A 209 -14.75 -5.48 -7.48
C LEU A 209 -15.43 -6.82 -7.79
N ASP A 210 -16.71 -6.79 -8.17
CA ASP A 210 -17.59 -7.96 -8.34
C ASP A 210 -17.52 -8.91 -7.14
N ASP A 211 -17.33 -10.20 -7.39
CA ASP A 211 -17.21 -11.28 -6.41
C ASP A 211 -15.75 -11.62 -6.07
N LYS A 212 -14.79 -10.76 -6.43
CA LYS A 212 -13.37 -11.04 -6.18
C LYS A 212 -13.09 -11.16 -4.69
N PRO A 213 -12.41 -12.23 -4.23
CA PRO A 213 -11.93 -12.34 -2.86
C PRO A 213 -11.17 -11.08 -2.41
N LEU A 214 -11.63 -10.48 -1.31
CA LEU A 214 -11.07 -9.24 -0.78
C LEU A 214 -10.68 -9.39 0.69
N VAL A 215 -9.42 -9.13 1.02
CA VAL A 215 -8.99 -9.03 2.42
C VAL A 215 -8.58 -7.60 2.74
N VAL A 216 -9.17 -7.01 3.78
CA VAL A 216 -8.76 -5.72 4.33
C VAL A 216 -8.03 -5.96 5.66
N ILE A 217 -6.79 -5.46 5.76
CA ILE A 217 -5.97 -5.52 6.97
C ILE A 217 -5.79 -4.10 7.49
N THR A 218 -6.25 -3.83 8.71
CA THR A 218 -6.20 -2.51 9.34
C THR A 218 -5.36 -2.55 10.61
N PRO A 219 -4.51 -1.55 10.88
CA PRO A 219 -3.70 -1.57 12.09
C PRO A 219 -4.51 -1.12 13.30
N ALA A 220 -4.20 -1.63 14.48
CA ALA A 220 -4.88 -1.20 15.71
C ALA A 220 -4.17 -0.04 16.41
N ARG A 221 -2.85 0.10 16.26
CA ARG A 221 -2.09 1.17 16.93
C ARG A 221 -2.25 2.51 16.21
N GLU A 222 -2.24 3.60 16.96
CA GLU A 222 -2.39 4.95 16.41
C GLU A 222 -1.23 5.30 15.47
N ARG A 223 -1.55 5.86 14.30
CA ARG A 223 -0.54 6.36 13.33
C ARG A 223 0.11 7.65 13.84
N LEU A 224 1.44 7.67 13.99
CA LEU A 224 2.21 8.88 14.31
C LEU A 224 2.79 9.55 13.04
N LEU A 225 1.96 9.75 12.00
CA LEU A 225 2.44 10.14 10.67
C LEU A 225 2.81 11.62 10.48
N PHE A 226 2.40 12.55 11.35
CA PHE A 226 2.77 13.97 11.19
C PHE A 226 3.35 14.62 12.45
N LYS A 227 4.49 14.14 12.94
CA LYS A 227 5.17 14.75 14.11
C LYS A 227 5.04 16.29 14.13
N GLY A 228 4.40 16.83 15.18
CA GLY A 228 4.18 18.29 15.34
C GLY A 228 2.73 18.80 15.28
N LEU A 229 1.72 18.00 14.90
CA LEU A 229 0.32 18.43 14.99
C LEU A 229 -0.31 18.17 16.38
N PRO A 230 -1.40 18.88 16.73
CA PRO A 230 -2.14 18.56 17.94
C PRO A 230 -2.75 17.15 17.91
N ALA A 231 -2.71 16.44 19.04
CA ALA A 231 -3.27 15.09 19.21
C ALA A 231 -4.76 14.98 18.80
N THR A 232 -5.51 16.08 18.85
CA THR A 232 -6.91 16.14 18.41
C THR A 232 -7.06 16.00 16.89
N VAL A 233 -6.11 16.53 16.11
CA VAL A 233 -6.10 16.40 14.64
C VAL A 233 -5.76 14.98 14.25
N TYR A 234 -4.75 14.39 14.92
CA TYR A 234 -4.39 12.98 14.79
C TYR A 234 -5.57 12.05 14.97
N ARG A 235 -6.25 12.13 16.11
CA ARG A 235 -7.36 11.22 16.42
C ARG A 235 -8.53 11.38 15.47
N ARG A 236 -8.77 12.58 14.92
CA ARG A 236 -9.78 12.80 13.89
C ARG A 236 -9.40 12.14 12.58
N TRP A 237 -8.14 12.29 12.16
CA TRP A 237 -7.62 11.64 10.97
C TRP A 237 -7.63 10.11 11.11
N ASP A 238 -7.12 9.57 12.21
CA ASP A 238 -7.09 8.12 12.48
C ASP A 238 -8.50 7.52 12.48
N ARG A 239 -9.46 8.19 13.13
CA ARG A 239 -10.87 7.76 13.11
C ARG A 239 -11.44 7.76 11.69
N LEU A 240 -11.20 8.83 10.92
CA LEU A 240 -11.64 8.89 9.54
C LEU A 240 -11.02 7.77 8.72
N TRP A 241 -9.72 7.54 8.89
CA TRP A 241 -9.00 6.49 8.18
C TRP A 241 -9.60 5.11 8.46
N ARG A 242 -9.86 4.77 9.73
CA ARG A 242 -10.54 3.52 10.13
C ARG A 242 -11.92 3.39 9.52
N VAL A 243 -12.70 4.47 9.48
CA VAL A 243 -14.01 4.47 8.79
C VAL A 243 -13.81 4.10 7.32
N THR A 244 -12.81 4.67 6.66
CA THR A 244 -12.55 4.33 5.25
C THR A 244 -12.06 2.90 5.05
N GLN A 245 -11.46 2.24 6.06
CA GLN A 245 -11.12 0.81 5.99
C GLN A 245 -12.37 -0.06 5.98
N ASN A 246 -13.36 0.25 6.83
CA ASN A 246 -14.65 -0.44 6.80
C ASN A 246 -15.37 -0.22 5.47
N GLU A 247 -15.27 0.97 4.88
CA GLU A 247 -15.88 1.22 3.56
C GLU A 247 -15.21 0.40 2.44
N LEU A 248 -13.92 0.07 2.55
CA LEU A 248 -13.22 -0.76 1.56
C LEU A 248 -13.77 -2.19 1.51
N THR A 249 -14.26 -2.75 2.62
CA THR A 249 -14.83 -4.11 2.62
C THR A 249 -16.07 -4.22 1.73
N THR A 250 -16.81 -3.11 1.57
CA THR A 250 -18.02 -3.06 0.72
C THR A 250 -17.75 -3.21 -0.77
N LEU A 251 -16.48 -3.25 -1.19
CA LEU A 251 -16.12 -3.44 -2.59
C LEU A 251 -16.40 -4.86 -3.09
N SER A 252 -16.46 -5.87 -2.21
CA SER A 252 -16.77 -7.25 -2.58
C SER A 252 -17.66 -7.90 -1.53
N PRO A 253 -18.67 -8.71 -1.92
CA PRO A 253 -19.43 -9.52 -0.98
C PRO A 253 -18.59 -10.67 -0.38
N ASP A 254 -17.53 -11.10 -1.06
CA ASP A 254 -16.58 -12.11 -0.57
C ASP A 254 -15.37 -11.43 0.07
N HIS A 255 -15.53 -11.00 1.33
CA HIS A 255 -14.48 -10.29 2.05
C HIS A 255 -14.20 -10.81 3.46
N ALA A 256 -12.98 -10.52 3.92
CA ALA A 256 -12.59 -10.63 5.32
C ALA A 256 -11.92 -9.32 5.78
N HIS A 257 -12.23 -8.89 7.01
CA HIS A 257 -11.63 -7.70 7.62
C HIS A 257 -10.96 -8.06 8.95
N VAL A 258 -9.67 -7.77 9.07
CA VAL A 258 -8.89 -8.06 10.26
C VAL A 258 -8.17 -6.82 10.79
N LEU A 259 -8.15 -6.67 12.11
CA LEU A 259 -7.28 -5.75 12.82
C LEU A 259 -5.97 -6.44 13.21
N ALA A 260 -4.84 -5.85 12.82
CA ALA A 260 -3.50 -6.22 13.29
C ALA A 260 -3.19 -5.46 14.59
N LEU A 261 -3.31 -6.13 15.75
CA LEU A 261 -3.29 -5.47 17.07
C LEU A 261 -1.90 -4.96 17.49
N GLY A 262 -0.86 -5.59 16.97
CA GLY A 262 0.55 -5.28 17.19
C GLY A 262 1.14 -4.26 16.21
N SER A 263 0.41 -3.84 15.18
CA SER A 263 0.94 -3.00 14.09
C SER A 263 0.48 -1.55 14.11
N ASP A 264 1.34 -0.68 13.58
CA ASP A 264 0.99 0.63 13.05
C ASP A 264 0.81 0.59 11.51
N HIS A 265 1.07 1.68 10.80
CA HIS A 265 0.90 1.81 9.35
C HIS A 265 1.67 0.74 8.54
N PHE A 266 2.82 0.25 9.01
CA PHE A 266 3.66 -0.71 8.27
C PHE A 266 3.43 -2.15 8.74
N ILE A 267 2.20 -2.64 8.59
CA ILE A 267 1.80 -3.99 9.03
C ILE A 267 2.67 -5.09 8.43
N GLN A 268 3.14 -4.91 7.20
CA GLN A 268 4.03 -5.85 6.53
C GLN A 268 5.41 -5.99 7.22
N ASP A 269 5.83 -5.00 8.02
CA ASP A 269 7.04 -5.06 8.82
C ASP A 269 6.75 -5.45 10.28
N ASP A 270 5.70 -4.89 10.87
CA ASP A 270 5.32 -5.12 12.26
C ASP A 270 4.74 -6.53 12.49
N GLN A 271 3.87 -6.99 11.59
CA GLN A 271 3.19 -8.29 11.64
C GLN A 271 3.11 -8.94 10.24
N PRO A 272 4.26 -9.27 9.60
CA PRO A 272 4.30 -9.88 8.25
C PRO A 272 3.45 -11.15 8.14
N ILE A 273 3.31 -11.90 9.24
CA ILE A 273 2.51 -13.13 9.29
C ILE A 273 1.02 -12.85 8.98
N VAL A 274 0.47 -11.72 9.42
CA VAL A 274 -0.93 -11.34 9.12
C VAL A 274 -1.10 -11.10 7.62
N VAL A 275 -0.15 -10.40 7.00
CA VAL A 275 -0.15 -10.18 5.55
C VAL A 275 -0.01 -11.50 4.79
N LEU A 276 0.90 -12.39 5.22
CA LEU A 276 1.08 -13.71 4.61
C LEU A 276 -0.16 -14.60 4.73
N GLN A 277 -0.88 -14.55 5.87
CA GLN A 277 -2.13 -15.28 6.05
C GLN A 277 -3.20 -14.79 5.06
N ALA A 278 -3.35 -13.47 4.92
CA ALA A 278 -4.27 -12.87 3.94
C ALA A 278 -3.96 -13.32 2.51
N ILE A 279 -2.70 -13.16 2.07
CA ILE A 279 -2.26 -13.53 0.72
C ILE A 279 -2.50 -15.02 0.47
N ARG A 280 -2.13 -15.89 1.41
CA ARG A 280 -2.34 -17.34 1.26
C ARG A 280 -3.82 -17.74 1.26
N ALA A 281 -4.69 -16.98 1.92
CA ALA A 281 -6.13 -17.24 1.89
C ALA A 281 -6.70 -16.90 0.50
N VAL A 282 -6.42 -15.72 -0.04
CA VAL A 282 -6.91 -15.32 -1.37
C VAL A 282 -6.31 -16.17 -2.49
N VAL A 283 -5.02 -16.54 -2.41
CA VAL A 283 -4.39 -17.43 -3.40
C VAL A 283 -5.07 -18.79 -3.44
N ARG A 284 -5.48 -19.33 -2.28
CA ARG A 284 -6.24 -20.58 -2.22
C ARG A 284 -7.65 -20.40 -2.78
N ALA A 285 -8.37 -19.36 -2.39
CA ALA A 285 -9.69 -19.03 -2.92
C ALA A 285 -9.70 -18.95 -4.47
N VAL A 286 -8.69 -18.29 -5.06
CA VAL A 286 -8.52 -18.20 -6.51
C VAL A 286 -8.28 -19.56 -7.16
N ARG A 287 -7.40 -20.39 -6.60
CA ARG A 287 -7.07 -21.73 -7.15
C ARG A 287 -8.22 -22.71 -7.03
N ASP A 288 -8.95 -22.65 -5.92
CA ASP A 288 -10.02 -23.57 -5.60
C ASP A 288 -11.38 -23.11 -6.19
N HIS A 289 -11.41 -21.92 -6.80
CA HIS A 289 -12.63 -21.25 -7.27
C HIS A 289 -13.71 -21.22 -6.18
N ALA A 290 -13.30 -20.87 -4.96
CA ALA A 290 -14.11 -20.92 -3.76
C ALA A 290 -14.11 -19.58 -3.03
N PRO A 291 -15.18 -19.25 -2.29
CA PRO A 291 -15.22 -18.06 -1.44
C PRO A 291 -14.12 -18.08 -0.36
N LEU A 292 -13.80 -16.90 0.18
CA LEU A 292 -12.91 -16.80 1.32
C LEU A 292 -13.45 -17.58 2.53
N PRO A 293 -12.58 -18.28 3.27
CA PRO A 293 -12.95 -18.73 4.60
C PRO A 293 -13.31 -17.52 5.48
N PRO A 294 -14.25 -17.68 6.44
CA PRO A 294 -14.50 -16.69 7.49
C PRO A 294 -13.20 -16.18 8.11
N CYS A 295 -13.18 -14.90 8.46
CA CYS A 295 -11.99 -14.22 8.96
C CYS A 295 -11.30 -15.00 10.09
N GLU A 296 -12.06 -15.55 11.03
CA GLU A 296 -11.55 -16.27 12.21
C GLU A 296 -10.86 -17.59 11.86
N ARG A 297 -11.15 -18.14 10.67
CA ARG A 297 -10.44 -19.32 10.14
C ARG A 297 -9.13 -18.94 9.45
N VAL A 298 -9.02 -17.73 8.93
CA VAL A 298 -7.79 -17.23 8.27
C VAL A 298 -6.82 -16.68 9.30
N PHE A 299 -7.32 -15.89 10.25
CA PHE A 299 -6.53 -15.14 11.21
C PHE A 299 -6.75 -15.69 12.62
N THR A 300 -5.75 -16.40 13.12
CA THR A 300 -5.75 -16.99 14.45
C THR A 300 -4.65 -16.39 15.31
N GLY A 301 -4.94 -16.14 16.59
CA GLY A 301 -3.95 -15.70 17.57
C GLY A 301 -4.40 -14.47 18.37
N PRO A 302 -3.68 -14.14 19.46
CA PRO A 302 -4.05 -13.04 20.34
C PRO A 302 -3.78 -11.65 19.75
N ASP A 303 -2.93 -11.56 18.72
CA ASP A 303 -2.46 -10.29 18.13
C ASP A 303 -3.27 -9.85 16.90
N VAL A 304 -4.43 -10.47 16.67
CA VAL A 304 -5.36 -10.14 15.60
C VAL A 304 -6.80 -10.12 16.13
N ARG A 305 -7.66 -9.32 15.49
CA ARG A 305 -9.11 -9.35 15.75
C ARG A 305 -9.90 -9.21 14.46
N CYS A 306 -10.74 -10.19 14.17
CA CYS A 306 -11.67 -10.12 13.06
C CYS A 306 -12.76 -9.09 13.30
N LEU A 307 -13.14 -8.38 12.24
CA LEU A 307 -14.25 -7.45 12.20
C LEU A 307 -15.36 -8.05 11.34
N ALA A 308 -16.59 -7.73 11.72
CA ALA A 308 -17.80 -8.14 11.02
C ALA A 308 -18.10 -7.22 9.82
#